data_AF-A0A929S871-F1
#
_entry.id   AF-A0A929S871-F1
#
_cell.length_a   1.000
_cell.length_b   1.000
_cell.length_c   1.000
_cell.angle_alpha   90.00
_cell.angle_beta   90.00
_cell.angle_gamma   90.00
#
_symmetry.space_group_name_H-M   'P 1'
#
loop_
_entity.id
_entity.type
_entity.pdbx_description
1 polymer ?
#
loop_
_entity_poly.entity_id
_entity_poly.type
_entity_poly.pdbx_seq_one_letter_code
_entity_poly.pdbx_strand_id
1 'polypeptide(L)'
;MQKNNLTEQKNLETLKNFIKTDLNIKNDLLELAPNKTDNFDESSKINYIDKLYKSLKDLEFDFKSSLKGFNFNDKINESLTEFFNKEKEKLAISNYNNINCNEIYQNNFSDMSKTFIEDVKKTFVGYTSFNENDLNTSIKEAKTINELLHTCHSYIMNNQSILSSITKISEKQNQFKYPISLYGEQTKAAEELFNNFPMDLDVGWTDIISLEDQIFMMVRDRGHALTIDIDTSKDDYLVKYFVPKLCNEDMIKALPGINKDNISQNGASGCFQCKNTEFTNKLFSFIEKVPTDNDMPPIHIKDIPNFNKNKSNDTNKNELSNPEPPLFSIDDVKEMTTEKGKQGQKFEKILNLLSKFKIFSKDKNNTKEIDQEVTKYDK
;
A
#
# COMPACT_ATOMS: atom_id res chain seq x y z
N MET A 1 -28.82 14.79 -10.04
CA MET A 1 -27.46 15.17 -10.49
C MET A 1 -26.62 15.81 -9.37
N GLN A 2 -27.05 16.88 -8.69
CA GLN A 2 -26.26 17.50 -7.60
C GLN A 2 -25.97 16.58 -6.39
N LYS A 3 -26.93 15.73 -5.97
CA LYS A 3 -26.75 14.83 -4.81
C LYS A 3 -25.73 13.70 -5.05
N ASN A 4 -25.67 13.16 -6.27
CA ASN A 4 -24.73 12.10 -6.63
C ASN A 4 -23.30 12.65 -6.67
N ASN A 5 -23.11 13.86 -7.22
CA ASN A 5 -21.81 14.50 -7.31
C ASN A 5 -21.22 14.81 -5.92
N LEU A 6 -22.07 15.21 -4.95
CA LEU A 6 -21.63 15.42 -3.56
C LEU A 6 -21.22 14.11 -2.85
N THR A 7 -21.91 13.00 -3.13
CA THR A 7 -21.54 11.68 -2.59
C THR A 7 -20.24 11.17 -3.19
N GLU A 8 -20.06 11.29 -4.50
CA GLU A 8 -18.84 10.90 -5.22
C GLU A 8 -17.61 11.70 -4.75
N GLN A 9 -17.78 13.01 -4.53
CA GLN A 9 -16.73 13.87 -3.96
C GLN A 9 -16.39 13.48 -2.52
N LYS A 10 -17.39 13.16 -1.70
CA LYS A 10 -17.15 12.66 -0.34
C LYS A 10 -16.36 11.34 -0.36
N ASN A 11 -16.69 10.43 -1.28
CA ASN A 11 -15.98 9.17 -1.43
C ASN A 11 -14.53 9.38 -1.88
N LEU A 12 -14.28 10.34 -2.78
CA LEU A 12 -12.93 10.75 -3.17
C LEU A 12 -12.14 11.27 -1.97
N GLU A 13 -12.71 12.16 -1.16
CA GLU A 13 -12.05 12.67 0.04
C GLU A 13 -11.81 11.57 1.09
N THR A 14 -12.73 10.61 1.23
CA THR A 14 -12.51 9.42 2.05
C THR A 14 -11.29 8.63 1.56
N LEU A 15 -11.19 8.34 0.26
CA LEU A 15 -10.08 7.59 -0.32
C LEU A 15 -8.75 8.34 -0.16
N LYS A 16 -8.73 9.66 -0.40
CA LYS A 16 -7.54 10.50 -0.17
C LYS A 16 -7.08 10.47 1.29
N ASN A 17 -8.02 10.57 2.22
CA ASN A 17 -7.70 10.47 3.65
C ASN A 17 -7.12 9.10 3.99
N PHE A 18 -7.68 8.02 3.44
CA PHE A 18 -7.14 6.68 3.63
C PHE A 18 -5.69 6.58 3.17
N ILE A 19 -5.39 6.99 1.94
CA ILE A 19 -4.04 6.90 1.35
C ILE A 19 -3.04 7.75 2.12
N LYS A 20 -3.42 8.96 2.50
CA LYS A 20 -2.58 9.84 3.30
C LYS A 20 -2.25 9.21 4.65
N THR A 21 -3.24 8.65 5.33
CA THR A 21 -3.03 7.99 6.62
C THR A 21 -2.22 6.71 6.48
N ASP A 22 -2.44 5.91 5.43
CA ASP A 22 -1.63 4.74 5.09
C ASP A 22 -0.14 5.09 4.92
N LEU A 23 0.16 6.21 4.23
CA LEU A 23 1.53 6.71 4.10
C LEU A 23 2.10 7.22 5.44
N ASN A 24 1.30 7.93 6.24
CA ASN A 24 1.73 8.39 7.55
C ASN A 24 2.09 7.22 8.47
N ILE A 25 1.25 6.18 8.52
CA ILE A 25 1.53 4.96 9.29
C ILE A 25 2.84 4.32 8.82
N LYS A 26 3.11 4.26 7.50
CA LYS A 26 4.40 3.75 6.99
C LYS A 26 5.57 4.57 7.51
N ASN A 27 5.47 5.90 7.51
CA ASN A 27 6.51 6.78 8.05
C ASN A 27 6.67 6.57 9.57
N ASP A 28 5.58 6.47 10.32
CA ASP A 28 5.61 6.21 11.76
C ASP A 28 6.29 4.87 12.05
N LEU A 29 6.00 3.82 11.28
CA LEU A 29 6.70 2.54 11.40
C LEU A 29 8.21 2.70 11.19
N LEU A 30 8.64 3.46 10.19
CA LEU A 30 10.06 3.74 9.96
C LEU A 30 10.70 4.50 11.12
N GLU A 31 10.01 5.49 11.68
CA GLU A 31 10.48 6.27 12.84
C GLU A 31 10.48 5.48 14.15
N LEU A 32 9.65 4.44 14.24
CA LEU A 32 9.57 3.51 15.37
C LEU A 32 10.65 2.44 15.32
N ALA A 33 11.33 2.24 14.17
CA ALA A 33 12.42 1.30 14.07
C ALA A 33 13.53 1.63 15.08
N PRO A 34 14.07 0.62 15.79
CA PRO A 34 15.05 0.85 16.83
C PRO A 34 16.39 1.26 16.25
N ASN A 35 17.10 2.11 16.97
CA ASN A 35 18.46 2.54 16.69
C ASN A 35 19.47 1.91 17.67
N LYS A 36 20.74 2.24 17.52
CA LYS A 36 21.81 1.67 18.36
C LYS A 36 21.69 2.05 19.84
N THR A 37 21.14 3.23 20.15
CA THR A 37 21.02 3.70 21.54
C THR A 37 19.90 3.00 22.29
N ASP A 38 18.89 2.47 21.58
CA ASP A 38 17.74 1.80 22.22
C ASP A 38 18.12 0.48 22.92
N ASN A 39 19.23 -0.14 22.51
CA ASN A 39 19.75 -1.38 23.12
C ASN A 39 20.94 -1.14 24.08
N PHE A 40 21.25 0.11 24.45
CA PHE A 40 22.46 0.45 25.20
C PHE A 40 22.46 -0.12 26.63
N ASP A 41 21.39 0.11 27.37
CA ASP A 41 21.18 -0.40 28.73
C ASP A 41 19.69 -0.72 28.98
N GLU A 42 19.39 -1.26 30.16
CA GLU A 42 18.01 -1.64 30.54
C GLU A 42 17.06 -0.43 30.53
N SER A 43 17.53 0.75 30.96
CA SER A 43 16.71 1.97 30.94
C SER A 43 16.37 2.40 29.52
N SER A 44 17.31 2.30 28.58
CA SER A 44 17.11 2.64 27.17
C SER A 44 16.10 1.69 26.53
N LYS A 45 16.17 0.39 26.84
CA LYS A 45 15.19 -0.60 26.38
C LYS A 45 13.78 -0.29 26.91
N ILE A 46 13.65 0.01 28.20
CA ILE A 46 12.37 0.38 28.81
C ILE A 46 11.80 1.63 28.13
N ASN A 47 12.61 2.66 27.89
CA ASN A 47 12.18 3.87 27.18
C ASN A 47 11.70 3.58 25.76
N TYR A 48 12.36 2.65 25.06
CA TYR A 48 11.96 2.23 23.73
C TYR A 48 10.61 1.48 23.74
N ILE A 49 10.42 0.56 24.68
CA ILE A 49 9.15 -0.17 24.84
C ILE A 49 8.02 0.80 25.18
N ASP A 50 8.28 1.78 26.07
CA ASP A 50 7.34 2.85 26.40
C ASP A 50 6.96 3.69 25.16
N LYS A 51 7.93 3.99 24.29
CA LYS A 51 7.68 4.68 23.01
C LYS A 51 6.73 3.85 22.15
N LEU A 52 7.03 2.57 21.93
CA LEU A 52 6.19 1.66 21.14
C LEU A 52 4.76 1.57 21.71
N TYR A 53 4.64 1.37 23.03
CA TYR A 53 3.36 1.26 23.71
C TYR A 53 2.50 2.52 23.55
N LYS A 54 3.11 3.71 23.69
CA LYS A 54 2.42 4.99 23.50
C LYS A 54 1.96 5.16 22.04
N SER A 55 2.83 4.83 21.08
CA SER A 55 2.52 4.93 19.65
C SER A 55 1.37 4.03 19.20
N LEU A 56 1.11 2.90 19.86
CA LEU A 56 -0.04 2.04 19.55
C LEU A 56 -1.38 2.79 19.66
N LYS A 57 -1.49 3.80 20.53
CA LYS A 57 -2.73 4.59 20.65
C LYS A 57 -2.95 5.47 19.43
N ASP A 58 -1.89 6.11 18.95
CA ASP A 58 -1.97 7.01 17.79
C ASP A 58 -2.22 6.19 16.52
N LEU A 59 -1.52 5.06 16.37
CA LEU A 59 -1.76 4.10 15.28
C LEU A 59 -3.22 3.59 15.30
N GLU A 60 -3.76 3.21 16.46
CA GLU A 60 -5.15 2.77 16.56
C GLU A 60 -6.13 3.85 16.08
N PHE A 61 -5.89 5.10 16.47
CA PHE A 61 -6.69 6.23 16.03
C PHE A 61 -6.60 6.40 14.51
N ASP A 62 -5.40 6.32 13.95
CA ASP A 62 -5.16 6.48 12.52
C ASP A 62 -5.86 5.40 11.69
N PHE A 63 -5.74 4.13 12.07
CA PHE A 63 -6.46 3.03 11.41
C PHE A 63 -7.99 3.20 11.47
N LYS A 64 -8.55 3.58 12.63
CA LYS A 64 -9.99 3.79 12.77
C LYS A 64 -10.46 5.00 11.96
N SER A 65 -9.70 6.07 11.98
CA SER A 65 -10.04 7.32 11.29
C SER A 65 -10.01 7.14 9.76
N SER A 66 -9.02 6.40 9.24
CA SER A 66 -8.86 6.16 7.80
C SER A 66 -9.99 5.31 7.23
N LEU A 67 -10.57 4.40 8.02
CA LEU A 67 -11.63 3.50 7.57
C LEU A 67 -13.06 4.05 7.80
N LYS A 68 -13.21 5.07 8.65
CA LYS A 68 -14.51 5.62 9.05
C LYS A 68 -15.37 6.11 7.88
N GLY A 69 -14.75 6.66 6.84
CA GLY A 69 -15.47 7.23 5.70
C GLY A 69 -16.11 6.22 4.76
N PHE A 70 -15.75 4.93 4.86
CA PHE A 70 -16.26 3.86 3.99
C PHE A 70 -17.55 3.20 4.51
N ASN A 71 -18.03 3.59 5.69
CA ASN A 71 -19.27 3.07 6.31
C ASN A 71 -19.30 1.54 6.50
N PHE A 72 -18.17 0.93 6.86
CA PHE A 72 -18.14 -0.49 7.20
C PHE A 72 -18.95 -0.80 8.46
N ASN A 73 -19.32 -2.07 8.63
CA ASN A 73 -19.94 -2.61 9.83
C ASN A 73 -19.08 -2.35 11.08
N ASP A 74 -19.74 -2.07 12.20
CA ASP A 74 -19.12 -1.84 13.51
C ASP A 74 -18.14 -2.95 13.92
N LYS A 75 -18.35 -4.18 13.45
CA LYS A 75 -17.41 -5.31 13.64
C LYS A 75 -15.98 -5.00 13.22
N ILE A 76 -15.77 -4.18 12.18
CA ILE A 76 -14.43 -3.78 11.75
C ILE A 76 -13.75 -2.94 12.83
N ASN A 77 -14.46 -1.97 13.40
CA ASN A 77 -13.96 -1.15 14.49
C ASN A 77 -13.70 -1.96 15.77
N GLU A 78 -14.58 -2.92 16.07
CA GLU A 78 -14.39 -3.87 17.17
C GLU A 78 -13.10 -4.68 16.97
N SER A 79 -12.90 -5.28 15.80
CA SER A 79 -11.71 -6.08 15.49
C SER A 79 -10.42 -5.26 15.53
N LEU A 80 -10.44 -4.01 15.07
CA LEU A 80 -9.29 -3.10 15.23
C LEU A 80 -8.99 -2.84 16.71
N THR A 81 -10.03 -2.59 17.51
CA THR A 81 -9.88 -2.38 18.96
C THR A 81 -9.30 -3.62 19.64
N GLU A 82 -9.82 -4.81 19.30
CA GLU A 82 -9.31 -6.09 19.79
C GLU A 82 -7.83 -6.28 19.44
N PHE A 83 -7.45 -6.04 18.18
CA PHE A 83 -6.07 -6.12 17.71
C PHE A 83 -5.15 -5.19 18.51
N PHE A 84 -5.47 -3.90 18.62
CA PHE A 84 -4.61 -2.95 19.33
C PHE A 84 -4.54 -3.20 20.84
N ASN A 85 -5.62 -3.70 21.46
CA ASN A 85 -5.59 -4.11 22.86
C ASN A 85 -4.66 -5.30 23.07
N LYS A 86 -4.69 -6.30 22.17
CA LYS A 86 -3.78 -7.44 22.20
C LYS A 86 -2.32 -7.02 22.04
N GLU A 87 -2.01 -6.09 21.13
CA GLU A 87 -0.63 -5.59 20.96
C GLU A 87 -0.16 -4.80 22.20
N LYS A 88 -1.02 -3.99 22.81
CA LYS A 88 -0.71 -3.30 24.08
C LYS A 88 -0.46 -4.29 25.21
N GLU A 89 -1.30 -5.31 25.33
CA GLU A 89 -1.15 -6.36 26.34
C GLU A 89 0.17 -7.11 26.16
N LYS A 90 0.49 -7.54 24.92
CA LYS A 90 1.77 -8.18 24.59
C LYS A 90 2.97 -7.33 25.03
N LEU A 91 2.96 -6.02 24.75
CA LEU A 91 4.03 -5.11 25.17
C LEU A 91 4.08 -4.90 26.69
N ALA A 92 2.95 -4.97 27.40
CA ALA A 92 2.91 -4.75 28.84
C ALA A 92 3.38 -5.95 29.67
N ILE A 93 3.12 -7.18 29.21
CA ILE A 93 3.36 -8.41 30.00
C ILE A 93 4.67 -9.13 29.66
N SER A 94 5.32 -8.76 28.56
CA SER A 94 6.50 -9.45 28.07
C SER A 94 7.76 -9.05 28.84
N ASN A 95 8.56 -10.04 29.23
CA ASN A 95 9.84 -9.82 29.91
C ASN A 95 10.96 -9.50 28.91
N TYR A 96 11.04 -8.25 28.50
CA TYR A 96 11.95 -7.79 27.44
C TYR A 96 13.41 -7.57 27.87
N ASN A 97 13.76 -7.84 29.13
CA ASN A 97 15.10 -7.58 29.66
C ASN A 97 16.21 -8.27 28.84
N ASN A 98 15.93 -9.47 28.30
CA ASN A 98 16.87 -10.25 27.49
C ASN A 98 16.62 -10.20 25.98
N ILE A 99 15.60 -9.48 25.52
CA ILE A 99 15.23 -9.42 24.11
C ILE A 99 15.83 -8.14 23.50
N ASN A 100 16.23 -8.21 22.23
CA ASN A 100 16.73 -7.07 21.48
C ASN A 100 15.56 -6.19 21.02
N CYS A 101 15.66 -4.87 21.10
CA CYS A 101 14.62 -3.95 20.61
C CYS A 101 14.27 -4.21 19.13
N ASN A 102 15.23 -4.65 18.30
CA ASN A 102 14.97 -5.07 16.93
C ASN A 102 13.98 -6.22 16.85
N GLU A 103 14.17 -7.25 17.68
CA GLU A 103 13.30 -8.42 17.71
C GLU A 103 11.90 -8.07 18.24
N ILE A 104 11.80 -7.15 19.21
CA ILE A 104 10.50 -6.62 19.68
C ILE A 104 9.78 -5.90 18.54
N TYR A 105 10.47 -5.01 17.83
CA TYR A 105 9.92 -4.25 16.72
C TYR A 105 9.51 -5.14 15.55
N GLN A 106 10.33 -6.12 15.21
CA GLN A 106 10.03 -7.13 14.18
C GLN A 106 8.75 -7.89 14.50
N ASN A 107 8.70 -8.50 15.68
CA ASN A 107 7.59 -9.38 16.07
C ASN A 107 6.24 -8.69 16.28
N ASN A 108 6.20 -7.37 16.50
CA ASN A 108 4.95 -6.65 16.82
C ASN A 108 4.61 -5.56 15.79
N PHE A 109 5.58 -5.00 15.06
CA PHE A 109 5.35 -3.86 14.19
C PHE A 109 5.65 -4.13 12.73
N SER A 110 6.80 -4.73 12.38
CA SER A 110 7.29 -4.72 10.99
C SER A 110 7.23 -6.04 10.24
N ASP A 111 7.38 -7.19 10.92
CA ASP A 111 7.43 -8.47 10.22
C ASP A 111 6.10 -8.77 9.53
N MET A 112 6.18 -9.45 8.39
CA MET A 112 5.02 -10.00 7.70
C MET A 112 5.27 -11.47 7.42
N SER A 113 4.34 -12.32 7.85
CA SER A 113 4.36 -13.73 7.54
C SER A 113 4.10 -13.95 6.05
N LYS A 114 4.90 -14.82 5.42
CA LYS A 114 4.66 -15.24 4.04
C LYS A 114 3.26 -15.81 3.87
N THR A 115 2.80 -16.65 4.80
CA THR A 115 1.45 -17.24 4.71
C THR A 115 0.37 -16.17 4.76
N PHE A 116 0.56 -15.14 5.60
CA PHE A 116 -0.41 -14.06 5.74
C PHE A 116 -0.49 -13.21 4.47
N ILE A 117 0.66 -12.85 3.89
CA ILE A 117 0.71 -12.13 2.61
C ILE A 117 -0.04 -12.93 1.53
N GLU A 118 0.18 -14.24 1.46
CA GLU A 118 -0.49 -15.10 0.49
C GLU A 118 -2.00 -15.19 0.72
N ASP A 119 -2.44 -15.27 1.97
CA ASP A 119 -3.85 -15.28 2.33
C ASP A 119 -4.53 -13.95 1.96
N VAL A 120 -3.89 -12.81 2.23
CA VAL A 120 -4.38 -11.47 1.85
C VAL A 120 -4.48 -11.33 0.34
N LYS A 121 -3.44 -11.72 -0.42
CA LYS A 121 -3.43 -11.68 -1.90
C LYS A 121 -4.54 -12.52 -2.49
N LYS A 122 -4.75 -13.73 -1.97
CA LYS A 122 -5.80 -14.65 -2.41
C LYS A 122 -7.20 -14.12 -2.11
N THR A 123 -7.35 -13.43 -0.98
CA THR A 123 -8.65 -12.93 -0.50
C THR A 123 -9.08 -11.65 -1.22
N PHE A 124 -8.15 -10.72 -1.46
CA PHE A 124 -8.47 -9.38 -2.01
C PHE A 124 -8.01 -9.22 -3.45
N VAL A 125 -8.53 -10.07 -4.34
CA VAL A 125 -8.26 -10.02 -5.80
C VAL A 125 -9.21 -9.03 -6.48
N GLY A 126 -8.68 -8.14 -7.32
CA GLY A 126 -9.48 -7.18 -8.08
C GLY A 126 -10.57 -7.82 -8.96
N TYR A 127 -11.64 -7.07 -9.25
CA TYR A 127 -12.80 -7.54 -10.03
C TYR A 127 -13.54 -8.76 -9.45
N THR A 128 -13.31 -9.11 -8.17
CA THR A 128 -14.11 -10.09 -7.42
C THR A 128 -15.08 -9.40 -6.46
N SER A 129 -15.98 -10.16 -5.83
CA SER A 129 -16.87 -9.63 -4.80
C SER A 129 -16.16 -9.53 -3.46
N PHE A 130 -16.06 -8.32 -2.93
CA PHE A 130 -15.44 -8.06 -1.63
C PHE A 130 -16.50 -8.12 -0.53
N ASN A 131 -16.17 -8.79 0.57
CA ASN A 131 -17.03 -8.96 1.72
C ASN A 131 -16.33 -8.44 2.97
N GLU A 132 -17.03 -7.64 3.76
CA GLU A 132 -16.49 -7.07 5.01
C GLU A 132 -16.12 -8.14 6.03
N ASN A 133 -16.74 -9.33 5.99
CA ASN A 133 -16.33 -10.43 6.88
C ASN A 133 -14.92 -10.95 6.57
N ASP A 134 -14.47 -10.86 5.31
CA ASP A 134 -13.12 -11.30 4.91
C ASP A 134 -12.07 -10.29 5.40
N LEU A 135 -12.38 -8.98 5.29
CA LEU A 135 -11.60 -7.91 5.94
C LEU A 135 -11.54 -8.13 7.45
N ASN A 136 -12.68 -8.35 8.09
CA ASN A 136 -12.78 -8.59 9.52
C ASN A 136 -11.93 -9.78 9.98
N THR A 137 -11.96 -10.87 9.22
CA THR A 137 -11.17 -12.08 9.50
C THR A 137 -9.67 -11.79 9.36
N SER A 138 -9.27 -11.14 8.27
CA SER A 138 -7.86 -10.79 8.01
C SER A 138 -7.30 -9.85 9.09
N ILE A 139 -8.09 -8.88 9.58
CA ILE A 139 -7.70 -8.01 10.71
C ILE A 139 -7.43 -8.82 11.98
N LYS A 140 -8.25 -9.83 12.28
CA LYS A 140 -8.08 -10.68 13.47
C LYS A 140 -6.88 -11.61 13.37
N GLU A 141 -6.52 -12.00 12.14
CA GLU A 141 -5.40 -12.88 11.86
C GLU A 141 -4.05 -12.15 11.81
N ALA A 142 -4.05 -10.84 11.55
CA ALA A 142 -2.86 -10.01 11.60
C ALA A 142 -2.16 -10.11 12.97
N LYS A 143 -0.82 -10.19 12.94
CA LYS A 143 0.04 -10.31 14.11
C LYS A 143 0.92 -9.09 14.34
N THR A 144 1.15 -8.30 13.30
CA THR A 144 1.94 -7.06 13.36
C THR A 144 1.18 -5.88 12.79
N ILE A 145 1.62 -4.65 13.12
CA ILE A 145 1.04 -3.43 12.55
C ILE A 145 1.18 -3.41 11.02
N ASN A 146 2.29 -3.91 10.47
CA ASN A 146 2.52 -3.96 9.03
C ASN A 146 1.59 -4.95 8.32
N GLU A 147 1.29 -6.10 8.94
CA GLU A 147 0.28 -7.03 8.44
C GLU A 147 -1.13 -6.43 8.45
N LEU A 148 -1.49 -5.69 9.51
CA LEU A 148 -2.75 -4.97 9.57
C LEU A 148 -2.85 -3.90 8.46
N LEU A 149 -1.76 -3.13 8.27
CA LEU A 149 -1.68 -2.14 7.20
C LEU A 149 -1.86 -2.78 5.82
N HIS A 150 -1.15 -3.89 5.56
CA HIS A 150 -1.25 -4.63 4.31
C HIS A 150 -2.67 -5.12 4.03
N THR A 151 -3.37 -5.58 5.07
CA THR A 151 -4.77 -6.02 4.98
C THR A 151 -5.71 -4.89 4.58
N CYS A 152 -5.67 -3.77 5.32
CA CYS A 152 -6.53 -2.62 5.05
C CYS A 152 -6.24 -2.03 3.66
N HIS A 153 -4.95 -1.90 3.33
CA HIS A 153 -4.49 -1.43 2.02
C HIS A 153 -5.03 -2.30 0.88
N SER A 154 -4.83 -3.62 0.97
CA SER A 154 -5.25 -4.56 -0.07
C SER A 154 -6.78 -4.57 -0.25
N TYR A 155 -7.54 -4.50 0.85
CA TYR A 155 -9.00 -4.43 0.76
C TYR A 155 -9.47 -3.16 0.05
N ILE A 156 -8.97 -1.98 0.43
CA ILE A 156 -9.42 -0.71 -0.16
C ILE A 156 -8.98 -0.60 -1.62
N MET A 157 -7.70 -0.86 -1.89
CA MET A 157 -7.09 -0.57 -3.19
C MET A 157 -7.45 -1.56 -4.28
N ASN A 158 -7.93 -2.76 -3.93
CA ASN A 158 -8.38 -3.76 -4.91
C ASN A 158 -9.91 -3.84 -5.01
N ASN A 159 -10.66 -3.11 -4.17
CA ASN A 159 -12.12 -3.13 -4.18
C ASN A 159 -12.68 -2.17 -5.22
N GLN A 160 -13.04 -2.74 -6.38
CA GLN A 160 -13.62 -2.00 -7.49
C GLN A 160 -14.84 -1.16 -7.07
N SER A 161 -15.70 -1.66 -6.16
CA SER A 161 -16.90 -0.93 -5.74
C SER A 161 -16.55 0.37 -5.01
N ILE A 162 -15.47 0.37 -4.23
CA ILE A 162 -14.95 1.58 -3.58
C ILE A 162 -14.39 2.52 -4.65
N LEU A 163 -13.51 2.02 -5.51
CA LEU A 163 -12.81 2.85 -6.50
C LEU A 163 -13.77 3.46 -7.53
N SER A 164 -14.74 2.70 -8.02
CA SER A 164 -15.73 3.19 -9.00
C SER A 164 -16.80 4.10 -8.37
N SER A 165 -16.83 4.24 -7.05
CA SER A 165 -17.79 5.11 -6.33
C SER A 165 -17.34 6.56 -6.20
N ILE A 166 -16.11 6.88 -6.61
CA ILE A 166 -15.56 8.24 -6.59
C ILE A 166 -15.94 8.97 -7.89
N THR A 167 -15.69 10.28 -7.93
CA THR A 167 -16.06 11.13 -9.08
C THR A 167 -15.46 10.62 -10.38
N LYS A 168 -16.32 10.32 -11.36
CA LYS A 168 -15.91 9.93 -12.72
C LYS A 168 -15.64 11.17 -13.56
N ILE A 169 -14.42 11.27 -14.10
CA ILE A 169 -13.97 12.39 -14.94
C ILE A 169 -14.32 12.12 -16.41
N SER A 170 -13.97 10.92 -16.91
CA SER A 170 -14.11 10.57 -18.32
C SER A 170 -14.22 9.07 -18.54
N GLU A 171 -14.75 8.65 -19.68
CA GLU A 171 -14.77 7.26 -20.14
C GLU A 171 -14.67 7.21 -21.66
N LYS A 172 -13.94 6.20 -22.14
CA LYS A 172 -13.86 5.83 -23.55
C LYS A 172 -13.96 4.31 -23.67
N GLN A 173 -14.34 3.81 -24.85
CA GLN A 173 -14.33 2.37 -25.13
C GLN A 173 -13.13 2.00 -25.98
N ASN A 174 -12.49 0.88 -25.66
CA ASN A 174 -11.48 0.28 -26.53
C ASN A 174 -12.15 -0.41 -27.75
N GLN A 175 -11.36 -0.92 -28.70
CA GLN A 175 -11.86 -1.57 -29.90
C GLN A 175 -12.70 -2.83 -29.61
N PHE A 176 -12.50 -3.43 -28.43
CA PHE A 176 -13.21 -4.61 -27.93
C PHE A 176 -14.49 -4.26 -27.14
N LYS A 177 -14.85 -2.97 -27.09
CA LYS A 177 -16.03 -2.42 -26.39
C LYS A 177 -15.98 -2.51 -24.86
N TYR A 178 -14.80 -2.69 -24.28
CA TYR A 178 -14.61 -2.55 -22.84
C TYR A 178 -14.36 -1.08 -22.48
N PRO A 179 -14.90 -0.59 -21.35
CA PRO A 179 -14.69 0.78 -20.90
C PRO A 179 -13.31 0.94 -20.27
N ILE A 180 -12.68 2.07 -20.60
CA ILE A 180 -11.53 2.65 -19.92
C ILE A 180 -12.08 3.90 -19.23
N SER A 181 -12.06 3.94 -17.91
CA SER A 181 -12.62 5.04 -17.11
C SER A 181 -11.55 5.76 -16.30
N LEU A 182 -11.62 7.09 -16.28
CA LEU A 182 -10.80 7.97 -15.45
C LEU A 182 -11.64 8.54 -14.32
N TYR A 183 -11.15 8.41 -13.09
CA TYR A 183 -11.80 8.84 -11.86
C TYR A 183 -10.88 9.74 -11.02
N GLY A 184 -11.45 10.48 -10.08
CA GLY A 184 -10.74 11.24 -9.07
C GLY A 184 -10.47 12.70 -9.45
N GLU A 185 -9.22 13.13 -9.36
CA GLU A 185 -8.78 14.51 -9.60
C GLU A 185 -8.23 14.70 -11.02
N GLN A 186 -8.47 15.87 -11.62
CA GLN A 186 -7.90 16.21 -12.93
C GLN A 186 -6.42 16.57 -12.78
N THR A 187 -5.55 15.58 -12.99
CA THR A 187 -4.10 15.78 -13.02
C THR A 187 -3.59 15.61 -14.45
N LYS A 188 -2.56 16.39 -14.81
CA LYS A 188 -1.96 16.32 -16.16
C LYS A 188 -1.46 14.92 -16.49
N ALA A 189 -0.82 14.24 -15.54
CA ALA A 189 -0.27 12.91 -15.73
C ALA A 189 -1.36 11.86 -15.99
N ALA A 190 -2.48 11.91 -15.25
CA ALA A 190 -3.57 10.97 -15.45
C ALA A 190 -4.36 11.24 -16.73
N GLU A 191 -4.57 12.51 -17.09
CA GLU A 191 -5.19 12.88 -18.37
C GLU A 191 -4.34 12.43 -19.56
N GLU A 192 -3.02 12.63 -19.49
CA GLU A 192 -2.09 12.18 -20.52
C GLU A 192 -2.10 10.65 -20.66
N LEU A 193 -2.09 9.92 -19.54
CA LEU A 193 -2.22 8.47 -19.52
C LEU A 193 -3.55 8.01 -20.12
N PHE A 194 -4.67 8.60 -19.68
CA PHE A 194 -6.00 8.25 -20.16
C PHE A 194 -6.15 8.52 -21.66
N ASN A 195 -5.72 9.68 -22.14
CA ASN A 195 -5.84 10.05 -23.54
C ASN A 195 -4.99 9.16 -24.44
N ASN A 196 -3.76 8.85 -24.02
CA ASN A 196 -2.84 8.02 -24.79
C ASN A 196 -3.06 6.50 -24.61
N PHE A 197 -3.96 6.06 -23.72
CA PHE A 197 -4.24 4.64 -23.52
C PHE A 197 -4.63 3.98 -24.86
N PRO A 198 -3.91 2.94 -25.32
CA PRO A 198 -4.11 2.37 -26.65
C PRO A 198 -5.48 1.71 -26.76
N MET A 199 -6.19 2.02 -27.85
CA MET A 199 -7.54 1.47 -28.08
C MET A 199 -7.51 0.02 -28.55
N ASP A 200 -6.37 -0.43 -29.05
CA ASP A 200 -6.16 -1.75 -29.62
C ASP A 200 -5.49 -2.74 -28.66
N LEU A 201 -5.08 -2.27 -27.48
CA LEU A 201 -4.54 -3.12 -26.42
C LEU A 201 -5.63 -4.09 -25.94
N ASP A 202 -5.35 -5.39 -26.04
CA ASP A 202 -6.26 -6.47 -25.62
C ASP A 202 -6.34 -6.53 -24.10
N VAL A 203 -7.26 -5.74 -23.55
CA VAL A 203 -7.59 -5.62 -22.13
C VAL A 203 -9.10 -5.50 -21.96
N GLY A 204 -9.58 -5.95 -20.80
CA GLY A 204 -10.97 -5.79 -20.39
C GLY A 204 -11.27 -4.40 -19.82
N TRP A 205 -12.22 -4.36 -18.87
CA TRP A 205 -12.48 -3.17 -18.04
C TRP A 205 -11.18 -2.61 -17.46
N THR A 206 -10.98 -1.31 -17.61
CA THR A 206 -9.80 -0.61 -17.08
C THR A 206 -10.23 0.61 -16.30
N ASP A 207 -9.83 0.67 -15.04
CA ASP A 207 -10.13 1.79 -14.14
C ASP A 207 -8.83 2.53 -13.82
N ILE A 208 -8.80 3.84 -14.04
CA ILE A 208 -7.68 4.74 -13.73
C ILE A 208 -8.17 5.71 -12.66
N ILE A 209 -7.55 5.68 -11.49
CA ILE A 209 -7.85 6.58 -10.37
C ILE A 209 -6.71 7.59 -10.24
N SER A 210 -7.05 8.87 -10.42
CA SER A 210 -6.13 9.98 -10.34
C SER A 210 -6.25 10.71 -9.00
N LEU A 211 -5.13 10.92 -8.34
CA LEU A 211 -4.98 11.73 -7.13
C LEU A 211 -3.78 12.67 -7.32
N GLU A 212 -3.66 13.71 -6.50
CA GLU A 212 -2.62 14.76 -6.58
C GLU A 212 -1.21 14.25 -6.95
N ASP A 213 -0.71 13.24 -6.21
CA ASP A 213 0.65 12.70 -6.36
C ASP A 213 0.68 11.20 -6.68
N GLN A 214 -0.45 10.61 -7.06
CA GLN A 214 -0.56 9.16 -7.25
C GLN A 214 -1.60 8.78 -8.29
N ILE A 215 -1.29 7.76 -9.10
CA ILE A 215 -2.25 7.15 -10.03
C ILE A 215 -2.36 5.66 -9.71
N PHE A 216 -3.58 5.17 -9.52
CA PHE A 216 -3.85 3.74 -9.41
C PHE A 216 -4.55 3.24 -10.67
N MET A 217 -4.22 2.02 -11.08
CA MET A 217 -4.89 1.37 -12.19
C MET A 217 -5.30 -0.05 -11.82
N MET A 218 -6.49 -0.44 -12.27
CA MET A 218 -6.91 -1.83 -12.35
C MET A 218 -7.14 -2.15 -13.83
N VAL A 219 -6.50 -3.21 -14.33
CA VAL A 219 -6.57 -3.64 -15.73
C VAL A 219 -7.02 -5.09 -15.77
N ARG A 220 -8.27 -5.30 -16.21
CA ARG A 220 -8.85 -6.63 -16.33
C ARG A 220 -8.24 -7.42 -17.50
N ASP A 221 -8.27 -8.74 -17.37
CA ASP A 221 -7.84 -9.73 -18.37
C ASP A 221 -6.32 -9.79 -18.59
N ARG A 222 -5.57 -8.94 -17.89
CA ARG A 222 -4.12 -9.04 -17.71
C ARG A 222 -3.83 -9.61 -16.33
N GLY A 223 -3.21 -10.78 -16.28
CA GLY A 223 -2.93 -11.47 -15.03
C GLY A 223 -4.19 -11.74 -14.21
N HIS A 224 -5.33 -11.96 -14.87
CA HIS A 224 -6.70 -11.92 -14.34
C HIS A 224 -7.20 -10.50 -13.95
N ALA A 225 -6.45 -9.80 -13.10
CA ALA A 225 -6.78 -8.46 -12.61
C ALA A 225 -5.51 -7.70 -12.17
N LEU A 226 -4.72 -7.24 -13.13
CA LEU A 226 -3.49 -6.48 -12.87
C LEU A 226 -3.80 -5.20 -12.11
N THR A 227 -3.11 -4.97 -11.00
CA THR A 227 -3.16 -3.70 -10.26
C THR A 227 -1.83 -2.97 -10.36
N ILE A 228 -1.90 -1.64 -10.49
CA ILE A 228 -0.74 -0.77 -10.67
C ILE A 228 -0.88 0.44 -9.76
N ASP A 229 0.18 0.78 -9.03
CA ASP A 229 0.32 1.97 -8.19
C ASP A 229 1.50 2.79 -8.72
N ILE A 230 1.26 4.06 -9.04
CA ILE A 230 2.19 4.95 -9.71
C ILE A 230 2.39 6.19 -8.85
N ASP A 231 3.57 6.34 -8.26
CA ASP A 231 3.97 7.54 -7.53
C ASP A 231 4.42 8.61 -8.54
N THR A 232 3.67 9.73 -8.59
CA THR A 232 3.93 10.86 -9.49
C THR A 232 4.51 12.08 -8.77
N SER A 233 4.86 11.96 -7.49
CA SER A 233 5.40 13.06 -6.66
C SER A 233 6.81 13.52 -7.07
N LYS A 234 7.50 12.73 -7.89
CA LYS A 234 8.88 12.95 -8.35
C LYS A 234 8.95 13.13 -9.86
N ASP A 235 10.06 13.69 -10.34
CA ASP A 235 10.32 13.88 -11.77
C ASP A 235 10.29 12.56 -12.56
N ASP A 236 10.84 11.51 -11.95
CA ASP A 236 10.74 10.14 -12.43
C ASP A 236 9.64 9.40 -11.64
N TYR A 237 8.79 8.68 -12.35
CA TYR A 237 7.70 7.93 -11.75
C TYR A 237 8.15 6.54 -11.33
N LEU A 238 7.73 6.14 -10.13
CA LEU A 238 7.90 4.78 -9.61
C LEU A 238 6.60 4.02 -9.82
N VAL A 239 6.66 2.96 -10.62
CA VAL A 239 5.53 2.06 -10.89
C VAL A 239 5.71 0.81 -10.05
N LYS A 240 4.71 0.48 -9.24
CA LYS A 240 4.59 -0.78 -8.51
C LYS A 240 3.38 -1.52 -9.05
N TYR A 241 3.43 -2.84 -9.12
CA TYR A 241 2.32 -3.62 -9.66
C TYR A 241 2.19 -4.98 -8.99
N PHE A 242 0.99 -5.56 -9.09
CA PHE A 242 0.68 -6.91 -8.65
C PHE A 242 -0.15 -7.66 -9.72
N VAL A 243 0.31 -8.87 -10.04
CA VAL A 243 -0.30 -9.82 -10.96
C VAL A 243 -0.88 -10.96 -10.13
N PRO A 244 -2.21 -11.04 -9.93
CA PRO A 244 -2.81 -12.01 -9.00
C PRO A 244 -2.83 -13.45 -9.53
N LYS A 245 -2.61 -13.67 -10.83
CA LYS A 245 -2.60 -15.00 -11.44
C LYS A 245 -1.37 -15.23 -12.31
N LEU A 246 -0.62 -16.28 -11.99
CA LEU A 246 0.57 -16.71 -12.74
C LEU A 246 0.20 -17.52 -13.99
N CYS A 247 -0.42 -16.88 -14.97
CA CYS A 247 -0.87 -17.58 -16.18
C CYS A 247 0.30 -18.22 -16.95
N ASN A 248 1.43 -17.51 -17.08
CA ASN A 248 2.63 -18.00 -17.74
C ASN A 248 3.88 -17.56 -16.96
N GLU A 249 4.58 -18.50 -16.32
CA GLU A 249 5.72 -18.18 -15.46
C GLU A 249 6.88 -17.49 -16.18
N ASP A 250 7.17 -17.87 -17.44
CA ASP A 250 8.29 -17.30 -18.18
C ASP A 250 8.02 -15.84 -18.55
N MET A 251 6.79 -15.53 -18.93
CA MET A 251 6.35 -14.14 -19.15
C MET A 251 6.40 -13.33 -17.85
N ILE A 252 5.94 -13.89 -16.73
CA ILE A 252 6.01 -13.22 -15.42
C ILE A 252 7.46 -12.94 -15.03
N LYS A 253 8.36 -13.91 -15.16
CA LYS A 253 9.80 -13.73 -14.85
C LYS A 253 10.47 -12.68 -15.73
N ALA A 254 9.93 -12.41 -16.92
CA ALA A 254 10.43 -11.37 -17.82
C ALA A 254 9.88 -9.97 -17.50
N LEU A 255 8.90 -9.84 -16.60
CA LEU A 255 8.37 -8.54 -16.20
C LEU A 255 9.41 -7.73 -15.38
N PRO A 256 9.42 -6.40 -15.54
CA PRO A 256 10.43 -5.55 -14.94
C PRO A 256 10.33 -5.54 -13.41
N GLY A 257 11.46 -5.81 -12.74
CA GLY A 257 11.51 -5.83 -11.27
C GLY A 257 10.97 -7.11 -10.63
N ILE A 258 10.68 -8.16 -11.41
CA ILE A 258 10.44 -9.50 -10.87
C ILE A 258 11.76 -10.21 -10.61
N ASN A 259 11.93 -10.71 -9.39
CA ASN A 259 12.91 -11.73 -9.07
C ASN A 259 12.21 -12.97 -8.45
N LYS A 260 12.98 -14.00 -8.10
CA LYS A 260 12.42 -15.25 -7.54
C LYS A 260 11.63 -15.04 -6.25
N ASP A 261 12.03 -14.06 -5.45
CA ASP A 261 11.42 -13.74 -4.16
C ASP A 261 10.11 -12.97 -4.33
N ASN A 262 9.83 -12.48 -5.53
CA ASN A 262 8.63 -11.72 -5.86
C ASN A 262 7.55 -12.55 -6.55
N ILE A 263 7.79 -13.83 -6.79
CA ILE A 263 6.81 -14.77 -7.36
C ILE A 263 6.33 -15.70 -6.25
N SER A 264 5.03 -15.80 -6.11
CA SER A 264 4.35 -16.53 -5.05
C SER A 264 3.22 -17.40 -5.61
N GLN A 265 2.67 -18.30 -4.79
CA GLN A 265 1.59 -19.18 -5.24
C GLN A 265 0.34 -18.39 -5.67
N ASN A 266 0.09 -17.22 -5.07
CA ASN A 266 -1.07 -16.37 -5.36
C ASN A 266 -0.70 -15.11 -6.15
N GLY A 267 0.35 -15.16 -6.98
CA GLY A 267 0.68 -14.09 -7.93
C GLY A 267 2.13 -13.61 -7.86
N ALA A 268 2.39 -12.47 -8.51
CA ALA A 268 3.71 -11.84 -8.54
C ALA A 268 3.61 -10.32 -8.37
N SER A 269 4.57 -9.72 -7.67
CA SER A 269 4.64 -8.26 -7.46
C SER A 269 5.94 -7.72 -8.02
N GLY A 270 5.95 -6.53 -8.62
CA GLY A 270 7.19 -5.95 -9.10
C GLY A 270 7.16 -4.44 -9.06
N CYS A 271 8.31 -3.83 -9.33
CA CYS A 271 8.42 -2.39 -9.47
C CYS A 271 9.46 -1.97 -10.51
N PHE A 272 9.27 -0.79 -11.10
CA PHE A 272 10.24 -0.18 -11.97
C PHE A 272 10.11 1.35 -11.97
N GLN A 273 11.24 2.02 -12.24
CA GLN A 273 11.27 3.47 -12.41
C GLN A 273 11.23 3.84 -13.90
N CYS A 274 10.65 4.99 -14.22
CA CYS A 274 10.63 5.54 -15.57
C CYS A 274 10.62 7.07 -15.56
N LYS A 275 11.18 7.66 -16.61
CA LYS A 275 11.10 9.10 -16.82
C LYS A 275 9.68 9.48 -17.22
N ASN A 276 9.19 10.62 -16.72
CA ASN A 276 7.88 11.14 -17.10
C ASN A 276 7.67 11.24 -18.63
N THR A 277 8.72 11.57 -19.40
CA THR A 277 8.67 11.69 -20.88
C THR A 277 8.45 10.38 -21.61
N GLU A 278 8.75 9.23 -20.99
CA GLU A 278 8.65 7.90 -21.59
C GLU A 278 7.58 7.04 -20.90
N PHE A 279 6.91 7.60 -19.89
CA PHE A 279 6.07 6.88 -18.95
C PHE A 279 4.94 6.11 -19.62
N THR A 280 4.12 6.78 -20.43
CA THR A 280 2.95 6.17 -21.08
C THR A 280 3.36 5.00 -21.97
N ASN A 281 4.35 5.19 -22.85
CA ASN A 281 4.86 4.14 -23.73
C ASN A 281 5.41 2.94 -22.94
N LYS A 282 6.21 3.19 -21.90
CA LYS A 282 6.80 2.11 -21.09
C LYS A 282 5.74 1.36 -20.28
N LEU A 283 4.75 2.08 -19.74
CA LEU A 283 3.63 1.50 -18.99
C LEU A 283 2.76 0.61 -19.89
N PHE A 284 2.38 1.09 -21.08
CA PHE A 284 1.55 0.30 -21.99
C PHE A 284 2.30 -0.93 -22.53
N SER A 285 3.58 -0.78 -22.88
CA SER A 285 4.43 -1.92 -23.25
C SER A 285 4.58 -2.93 -22.11
N PHE A 286 4.60 -2.47 -20.86
CA PHE A 286 4.56 -3.35 -19.70
C PHE A 286 3.22 -4.10 -19.60
N ILE A 287 2.08 -3.39 -19.65
CA ILE A 287 0.73 -4.00 -19.55
C ILE A 287 0.54 -5.05 -20.65
N GLU A 288 1.00 -4.78 -21.87
CA GLU A 288 0.93 -5.71 -23.01
C GLU A 288 1.71 -7.01 -22.76
N LYS A 289 2.80 -6.96 -21.98
CA LYS A 289 3.62 -8.14 -21.64
C LYS A 289 3.08 -8.95 -20.47
N VAL A 290 2.12 -8.41 -19.71
CA VAL A 290 1.47 -9.16 -18.63
C VAL A 290 0.64 -10.27 -19.28
N PRO A 291 0.84 -11.54 -18.90
CA PRO A 291 0.16 -12.66 -19.52
C PRO A 291 -1.34 -12.62 -19.23
N THR A 292 -2.11 -13.12 -20.18
CA THR A 292 -3.55 -13.30 -20.12
C THR A 292 -3.90 -14.73 -19.70
N ASP A 293 -5.17 -15.02 -19.45
CA ASP A 293 -5.63 -16.39 -19.22
C ASP A 293 -5.40 -17.33 -20.42
N ASN A 294 -5.28 -16.77 -21.64
CA ASN A 294 -5.00 -17.54 -22.86
C ASN A 294 -3.52 -17.97 -22.98
N ASP A 295 -2.62 -17.34 -22.22
CA ASP A 295 -1.20 -17.69 -22.20
C ASP A 295 -0.90 -18.88 -21.28
N MET A 296 -1.93 -19.43 -20.63
CA MET A 296 -1.80 -20.58 -19.76
C MET A 296 -1.33 -21.79 -20.57
N PRO A 297 -0.19 -22.40 -20.22
CA PRO A 297 0.30 -23.55 -20.96
C PRO A 297 -0.76 -24.66 -20.94
N PRO A 298 -0.89 -25.43 -22.04
CA PRO A 298 -1.83 -26.55 -22.08
C PRO A 298 -1.62 -27.42 -20.84
N ILE A 299 -2.69 -27.71 -20.10
CA ILE A 299 -2.66 -28.68 -19.02
C ILE A 299 -2.25 -30.01 -19.65
N HIS A 300 -0.97 -30.35 -19.59
CA HIS A 300 -0.55 -31.72 -19.80
C HIS A 300 -1.16 -32.51 -18.65
N ILE A 301 -2.18 -33.33 -18.95
CA ILE A 301 -2.71 -34.33 -18.02
C ILE A 301 -1.59 -35.34 -17.76
N LYS A 302 -0.65 -34.97 -16.89
CA LYS A 302 0.24 -35.85 -16.18
C LYS A 302 0.13 -35.40 -14.73
N ASP A 303 -0.36 -36.33 -13.91
CA ASP A 303 -0.55 -36.20 -12.47
C ASP A 303 -1.87 -35.52 -12.06
N ILE A 304 -2.98 -36.24 -12.31
CA ILE A 304 -4.14 -36.18 -11.41
C ILE A 304 -3.63 -36.66 -10.04
N PRO A 305 -3.56 -35.83 -8.99
CA PRO A 305 -3.31 -36.33 -7.66
C PRO A 305 -4.52 -37.19 -7.29
N ASN A 306 -4.30 -38.48 -7.07
CA ASN A 306 -5.30 -39.38 -6.53
C ASN A 306 -5.81 -38.78 -5.21
N PHE A 307 -7.00 -38.17 -5.24
CA PHE A 307 -7.79 -37.87 -4.05
C PHE A 307 -8.28 -39.20 -3.46
N ASN A 308 -7.39 -39.92 -2.79
CA ASN A 308 -7.77 -41.01 -1.91
C ASN A 308 -7.11 -40.80 -0.54
N LYS A 309 -8.00 -40.67 0.44
CA LYS A 309 -7.79 -40.66 1.89
C LYS A 309 -6.53 -41.41 2.33
N ASN A 310 -5.72 -40.77 3.17
CA ASN A 310 -5.36 -41.32 4.48
C ASN A 310 -4.83 -40.23 5.43
N LYS A 311 -5.46 -40.14 6.60
CA LYS A 311 -4.86 -39.58 7.81
C LYS A 311 -3.69 -40.46 8.21
N SER A 312 -2.51 -39.90 8.47
CA SER A 312 -1.79 -40.02 9.75
C SER A 312 -0.40 -39.38 9.66
N ASN A 313 -0.09 -38.66 10.73
CA ASN A 313 1.20 -38.22 11.27
C ASN A 313 2.48 -38.58 10.51
N ASP A 314 3.35 -37.59 10.27
CA ASP A 314 4.64 -37.59 10.97
C ASP A 314 5.39 -36.24 10.93
N THR A 315 5.88 -35.94 12.13
CA THR A 315 6.96 -35.07 12.63
C THR A 315 7.86 -34.24 11.69
N ASN A 316 7.94 -32.96 12.05
CA ASN A 316 9.09 -32.04 12.06
C ASN A 316 10.42 -32.55 11.46
N LYS A 317 10.90 -31.83 10.44
CA LYS A 317 12.30 -31.38 10.38
C LYS A 317 12.36 -29.92 9.93
N ASN A 318 12.93 -29.10 10.81
CA ASN A 318 13.32 -27.71 10.57
C ASN A 318 14.28 -27.63 9.38
N GLU A 319 13.87 -26.93 8.32
CA GLU A 319 14.81 -26.26 7.42
C GLU A 319 14.66 -24.76 7.64
N LEU A 320 15.76 -24.16 8.11
CA LEU A 320 15.92 -22.75 8.39
C LEU A 320 15.86 -22.00 7.05
N SER A 321 14.67 -21.59 6.62
CA SER A 321 14.48 -20.76 5.42
C SER A 321 14.81 -19.31 5.75
N ASN A 322 15.81 -18.75 5.09
CA ASN A 322 16.12 -17.32 5.17
C ASN A 322 14.90 -16.46 4.79
N PRO A 323 14.70 -15.31 5.46
CA PRO A 323 13.59 -14.39 5.17
C PRO A 323 13.76 -13.75 3.78
N GLU A 324 12.66 -13.67 3.02
CA GLU A 324 12.56 -12.88 1.78
C GLU A 324 12.27 -11.40 2.12
N PRO A 325 12.67 -10.46 1.25
CA PRO A 325 12.67 -9.05 1.61
C PRO A 325 11.24 -8.49 1.78
N PRO A 326 11.01 -7.65 2.81
CA PRO A 326 9.76 -6.92 2.97
C PRO A 326 9.47 -5.99 1.78
N LEU A 327 8.24 -5.47 1.69
CA LEU A 327 7.84 -4.41 0.75
C LEU A 327 8.78 -3.17 0.81
N PHE A 328 9.56 -3.05 1.88
CA PHE A 328 10.83 -2.32 1.97
C PHE A 328 11.90 -3.25 2.55
N SER A 329 12.96 -3.58 1.81
CA SER A 329 14.05 -4.40 2.31
C SER A 329 14.95 -3.63 3.29
N ILE A 330 15.61 -4.33 4.22
CA ILE A 330 16.71 -3.74 5.01
C ILE A 330 17.80 -3.19 4.08
N ASP A 331 17.91 -3.72 2.86
CA ASP A 331 18.86 -3.24 1.87
C ASP A 331 18.38 -1.95 1.16
N ASP A 332 17.07 -1.65 1.09
CA ASP A 332 16.53 -0.33 0.70
C ASP A 332 16.79 0.72 1.80
N VAL A 333 16.73 0.29 3.06
CA VAL A 333 17.13 1.11 4.23
C VAL A 333 18.65 1.33 4.26
N LYS A 334 19.45 0.34 3.83
CA LYS A 334 20.91 0.49 3.68
C LYS A 334 21.28 1.29 2.45
N GLU A 335 20.63 1.15 1.29
CA GLU A 335 20.98 1.91 0.09
C GLU A 335 20.73 3.42 0.30
N MET A 336 19.73 3.77 1.11
CA MET A 336 19.51 5.14 1.59
C MET A 336 20.47 5.60 2.71
N THR A 337 21.20 4.71 3.37
CA THR A 337 22.10 5.03 4.50
C THR A 337 23.56 4.64 4.31
N THR A 338 23.95 3.98 3.20
CA THR A 338 25.29 3.39 3.02
C THR A 338 25.98 3.69 1.68
N GLU A 339 25.46 4.56 0.82
CA GLU A 339 26.34 5.15 -0.21
C GLU A 339 27.39 6.06 0.45
N LYS A 340 28.57 5.48 0.72
CA LYS A 340 29.79 6.21 1.08
C LYS A 340 30.26 7.01 -0.13
N GLY A 341 29.68 8.18 -0.34
CA GLY A 341 30.30 9.26 -1.09
C GLY A 341 31.53 9.76 -0.33
N LYS A 342 32.70 9.78 -1.01
CA LYS A 342 34.03 10.04 -0.44
C LYS A 342 34.25 11.40 0.23
N GLN A 343 33.26 12.28 0.33
CA GLN A 343 33.32 13.50 1.14
C GLN A 343 31.95 13.70 1.79
N GLY A 344 31.93 13.63 3.12
CA GLY A 344 30.70 13.71 3.90
C GLY A 344 29.92 14.99 3.62
N GLN A 345 28.64 14.83 3.31
CA GLN A 345 27.52 15.73 3.62
C GLN A 345 26.27 15.24 2.87
N LYS A 346 25.16 15.00 3.59
CA LYS A 346 23.78 15.25 3.13
C LYS A 346 22.73 15.01 4.24
N PHE A 347 22.80 15.78 5.33
CA PHE A 347 21.60 16.11 6.12
C PHE A 347 20.77 17.23 5.45
N GLU A 348 21.29 17.88 4.41
CA GLU A 348 20.63 19.01 3.71
C GLU A 348 19.38 18.62 2.91
N LYS A 349 19.26 17.40 2.37
CA LYS A 349 18.10 17.01 1.55
C LYS A 349 16.85 16.69 2.37
N ILE A 350 17.00 16.07 3.54
CA ILE A 350 15.88 15.80 4.47
C ILE A 350 15.47 17.09 5.20
N LEU A 351 16.43 17.95 5.55
CA LEU A 351 16.13 19.28 6.10
C LEU A 351 15.42 20.19 5.08
N ASN A 352 15.68 20.05 3.78
CA ASN A 352 14.94 20.78 2.73
C ASN A 352 13.49 20.28 2.52
N LEU A 353 13.20 19.01 2.82
CA LEU A 353 11.83 18.47 2.81
C LEU A 353 11.06 18.92 4.07
N LEU A 354 11.72 18.90 5.24
CA LEU A 354 11.14 19.38 6.50
C LEU A 354 10.95 20.90 6.54
N SER A 355 11.82 21.69 5.88
CA SER A 355 11.68 23.15 5.80
C SER A 355 10.52 23.56 4.89
N LYS A 356 10.30 22.84 3.78
CA LYS A 356 9.14 23.05 2.88
C LYS A 356 7.81 22.72 3.57
N PHE A 357 7.76 21.68 4.42
CA PHE A 357 6.57 21.36 5.22
C PHE A 357 6.28 22.40 6.32
N LYS A 358 7.31 22.95 6.97
CA LYS A 358 7.14 24.01 7.99
C LYS A 358 6.63 25.34 7.43
N ILE A 359 6.89 25.65 6.16
CA ILE A 359 6.35 26.84 5.49
C ILE A 359 4.83 26.67 5.28
N PHE A 360 4.38 25.49 4.84
CA PHE A 360 2.96 25.20 4.63
C PHE A 360 2.11 25.18 5.92
N SER A 361 2.69 24.83 7.07
CA SER A 361 1.96 24.86 8.35
C SER A 361 1.88 26.25 9.00
N LYS A 362 2.71 27.22 8.60
CA LYS A 362 2.65 28.59 9.14
C LYS A 362 1.57 29.45 8.47
N ASP A 363 1.22 29.17 7.22
CA ASP A 363 0.24 29.97 6.46
C ASP A 363 -1.22 29.69 6.84
N LYS A 364 -1.50 28.73 7.74
CA LYS A 364 -2.85 28.47 8.29
C LYS A 364 -3.19 29.23 9.57
N ASN A 365 -2.25 29.96 10.18
CA ASN A 365 -2.50 30.70 11.43
C ASN A 365 -2.53 32.22 11.29
N ASN A 366 -2.45 32.79 10.09
CA ASN A 366 -2.65 34.23 9.89
C ASN A 366 -3.92 34.50 9.10
N THR A 367 -5.05 34.59 9.80
CA THR A 367 -6.13 35.46 9.33
C THR A 367 -6.92 36.04 10.50
N LYS A 368 -6.97 37.38 10.50
CA LYS A 368 -7.79 38.33 11.30
C LYS A 368 -7.14 38.93 12.55
N GLU A 369 -6.32 39.96 12.34
CA GLU A 369 -6.57 41.25 13.01
C GLU A 369 -7.31 42.14 11.99
N ILE A 370 -8.52 42.57 12.37
CA ILE A 370 -9.29 43.58 11.66
C ILE A 370 -8.87 44.90 12.26
N ASP A 371 -8.14 45.72 11.52
CA ASP A 371 -7.87 47.10 11.86
C ASP A 371 -9.20 47.88 11.95
N GLN A 372 -9.56 48.31 13.15
CA GLN A 372 -10.54 49.37 13.34
C GLN A 372 -9.80 50.71 13.21
N GLU A 373 -9.94 51.35 12.05
CA GLU A 373 -9.60 52.77 11.88
C GLU A 373 -10.44 53.63 12.82
N VAL A 374 -9.80 54.16 13.87
CA VAL A 374 -10.32 55.29 14.64
C VAL A 374 -9.95 56.56 13.89
N THR A 375 -10.91 57.13 13.18
CA THR A 375 -10.84 58.51 12.68
C THR A 375 -10.75 59.49 13.85
N LYS A 376 -9.61 60.19 13.98
CA LYS A 376 -9.48 61.43 14.77
C LYS A 376 -9.32 62.60 13.81
N TYR A 377 -10.33 63.47 13.76
CA TYR A 377 -10.15 64.89 13.50
C TYR A 377 -11.09 65.69 14.41
N ASP A 378 -10.54 66.80 14.91
CA ASP A 378 -11.17 67.99 15.49
C ASP A 378 -11.65 67.96 16.96
N LYS A 379 -10.73 68.24 17.89
CA LYS A 379 -10.49 69.58 18.46
C LYS A 379 -9.46 69.56 19.59
#